data_AF-A0AAW3MZ08-F1
#
_entry.id   AF-A0AAW3MZ08-F1
#
_cell.length_a   1.000
_cell.length_b   1.000
_cell.length_c   1.000
_cell.angle_alpha   90.00
_cell.angle_beta   90.00
_cell.angle_gamma   90.00
#
_symmetry.space_group_name_H-M   'P 1'
#
loop_
_entity.id
_entity.type
_entity.pdbx_description
1 polymer ?
#
loop_
_entity_poly.entity_id
_entity_poly.type
_entity_poly.pdbx_seq_one_letter_code
_entity_poly.pdbx_strand_id
1 'polypeptide(L)'
;MIRLGFLRYVEEVRAAGHDRLYPHRPFVNGTYSKRLGEKFRKRLDALKITDPRKSFHSFRSNVITAPANNGANTAQTFKQTEHKDRDDANTRLGYVRNLPDLKAIVIRIEWPIHLDALAYDGRFAHFLVSIG
;
A
#
# COMPACT_ATOMS: atom_id res chain seq x y z
N MET A 1 8.16 -0.21 6.52
CA MET A 1 8.67 -0.05 5.14
C MET A 1 10.19 -0.01 5.09
N ILE A 2 10.86 0.93 5.78
CA ILE A 2 12.34 0.98 5.81
C ILE A 2 12.94 -0.32 6.37
N ARG A 3 12.46 -0.77 7.53
CA ARG A 3 12.87 -2.06 8.15
C ARG A 3 12.57 -3.30 7.28
N LEU A 4 11.61 -3.20 6.35
CA LEU A 4 11.30 -4.28 5.42
C LEU A 4 12.25 -4.30 4.21
N GLY A 5 13.27 -3.44 4.17
CA GLY A 5 14.25 -3.37 3.09
C GLY A 5 13.77 -2.62 1.85
N PHE A 6 12.74 -1.77 1.97
CA PHE A 6 12.26 -0.97 0.84
C PHE A 6 13.35 -0.06 0.26
N LEU A 7 14.17 0.56 1.12
CA LEU A 7 15.28 1.41 0.64
C LEU A 7 16.33 0.58 -0.13
N ARG A 8 16.60 -0.65 0.31
CA ARG A 8 17.49 -1.56 -0.42
C ARG A 8 16.95 -1.86 -1.83
N TYR A 9 15.65 -2.10 -1.96
CA TYR A 9 15.02 -2.24 -3.28
C TYR A 9 15.16 -0.98 -4.14
N VAL A 10 14.97 0.22 -3.56
CA VAL A 10 15.14 1.50 -4.29
C VAL A 10 16.57 1.64 -4.82
N GLU A 11 17.57 1.32 -4.00
CA GLU A 11 18.97 1.36 -4.43
C GLU A 11 19.27 0.33 -5.54
N GLU A 12 18.72 -0.88 -5.45
CA GLU A 12 18.86 -1.88 -6.52
C GLU A 12 18.21 -1.43 -7.84
N VAL A 13 17.05 -0.77 -7.79
CA VAL A 13 16.40 -0.18 -8.98
C VAL A 13 17.26 0.93 -9.58
N ARG A 14 17.82 1.81 -8.74
CA ARG A 14 18.70 2.89 -9.18
C ARG A 14 20.00 2.35 -9.78
N ALA A 15 20.62 1.36 -9.15
CA ALA A 15 21.84 0.73 -9.63
C ALA A 15 21.64 0.01 -10.97
N ALA A 16 20.43 -0.51 -11.21
CA ALA A 16 20.03 -1.08 -12.51
C ALA A 16 19.68 -0.02 -13.58
N GLY A 17 19.85 1.28 -13.30
CA GLY A 17 19.69 2.35 -14.28
C GLY A 17 18.25 2.77 -14.56
N HIS A 18 17.31 2.39 -13.69
CA HIS A 18 15.88 2.68 -13.89
C HIS A 18 15.45 3.96 -13.18
N ASP A 19 14.80 4.87 -13.90
CA ASP A 19 14.25 6.12 -13.35
C ASP A 19 12.98 5.92 -12.52
N ARG A 20 12.29 4.79 -12.68
CA ARG A 20 11.00 4.50 -12.03
C ARG A 20 11.14 3.38 -11.02
N LEU A 21 10.41 3.49 -9.91
CA LEU A 21 10.37 2.47 -8.84
C LEU A 21 9.82 1.12 -9.31
N TYR A 22 8.94 1.10 -10.32
CA TYR A 22 8.39 -0.13 -10.89
C TYR A 22 8.66 -0.18 -12.40
N PRO A 23 9.92 -0.44 -12.81
CA PRO A 23 10.33 -0.29 -14.21
C PRO A 23 9.64 -1.30 -15.13
N HIS A 24 9.41 -2.52 -14.65
CA HIS A 24 8.72 -3.62 -15.33
C HIS A 24 7.23 -3.36 -15.68
N ARG A 25 6.68 -2.19 -15.33
CA ARG A 25 5.28 -1.86 -15.62
C ARG A 25 5.21 -1.11 -16.95
N PRO A 26 4.69 -1.74 -18.01
CA PRO A 26 4.56 -1.08 -19.30
C PRO A 26 3.57 0.08 -19.21
N PHE A 27 3.84 1.11 -19.99
CA PHE A 27 2.91 2.21 -20.24
C PHE A 27 1.97 1.81 -21.37
N VAL A 28 0.67 1.73 -21.08
CA VAL A 28 -0.36 1.26 -22.02
C VAL A 28 -1.58 2.17 -21.89
N ASN A 29 -2.12 2.65 -23.01
CA ASN A 29 -3.32 3.50 -23.04
C ASN A 29 -3.23 4.73 -22.13
N GLY A 30 -2.11 5.45 -22.16
CA GLY A 30 -1.93 6.68 -21.39
C GLY A 30 -1.71 6.49 -19.89
N THR A 31 -1.58 5.25 -19.40
CA THR A 31 -1.33 4.96 -17.98
C THR A 31 -0.42 3.76 -17.78
N TYR A 32 0.22 3.65 -16.62
CA TYR A 32 1.00 2.45 -16.28
C TYR A 32 0.07 1.29 -15.91
N SER A 33 0.39 0.07 -16.40
CA SER A 33 -0.49 -1.08 -16.21
C SER A 33 -0.82 -1.36 -14.73
N LYS A 34 -2.12 -1.27 -14.39
CA LYS A 34 -2.65 -1.51 -13.04
C LYS A 34 -2.94 -3.00 -12.77
N ARG A 35 -2.10 -3.90 -13.27
CA ARG A 35 -2.28 -5.37 -13.11
C ARG A 35 -2.04 -5.88 -11.69
N LEU A 36 -1.87 -5.00 -10.70
CA LEU A 36 -1.65 -5.41 -9.31
C LEU A 36 -2.88 -6.12 -8.74
N GLY A 37 -4.09 -5.63 -9.05
CA GLY A 37 -5.33 -6.29 -8.64
C GLY A 37 -5.49 -7.69 -9.25
N GLU A 38 -5.14 -7.86 -10.53
CA GLU A 38 -5.16 -9.16 -11.21
C GLU A 38 -4.14 -10.14 -10.61
N LYS A 39 -2.89 -9.69 -10.39
CA LYS A 39 -1.85 -10.52 -9.73
C LYS A 39 -2.26 -10.90 -8.30
N PHE A 40 -2.91 -10.00 -7.58
CA PHE A 40 -3.41 -10.27 -6.23
C PHE A 40 -4.55 -11.30 -6.26
N ARG A 41 -5.50 -11.18 -7.21
CA ARG A 41 -6.55 -12.18 -7.41
C ARG A 41 -5.96 -13.57 -7.66
N LYS A 42 -5.02 -13.69 -8.61
CA LYS A 42 -4.31 -14.95 -8.89
C LYS A 42 -3.64 -15.54 -7.64
N ARG A 43 -3.10 -14.69 -6.76
CA ARG A 43 -2.52 -15.14 -5.48
C ARG A 43 -3.58 -15.63 -4.49
N LEU A 44 -4.73 -14.97 -4.39
CA LEU A 44 -5.86 -15.43 -3.57
C LEU A 44 -6.39 -16.78 -4.08
N ASP A 45 -6.54 -16.93 -5.39
CA ASP A 45 -6.98 -18.17 -6.03
C ASP A 45 -6.00 -19.32 -5.72
N ALA A 46 -4.69 -19.08 -5.82
CA ALA A 46 -3.65 -20.05 -5.46
C ALA A 46 -3.68 -20.44 -3.97
N LEU A 47 -4.13 -19.54 -3.09
CA LEU A 47 -4.33 -19.80 -1.66
C LEU A 47 -5.73 -20.34 -1.34
N LYS A 48 -6.56 -20.61 -2.36
CA LYS A 48 -7.97 -21.06 -2.23
C LYS A 48 -8.84 -20.10 -1.44
N ILE A 49 -8.50 -18.81 -1.42
CA ILE A 49 -9.30 -17.75 -0.80
C ILE A 49 -10.28 -17.23 -1.85
N THR A 50 -11.53 -17.71 -1.80
CA THR A 50 -12.56 -17.43 -2.82
C THR A 50 -13.56 -16.35 -2.44
N ASP A 51 -13.46 -15.77 -1.23
CA ASP A 51 -14.39 -14.74 -0.77
C ASP A 51 -14.35 -13.51 -1.72
N PRO A 52 -15.48 -13.18 -2.40
CA PRO A 52 -15.51 -12.11 -3.40
C PRO A 52 -15.24 -10.72 -2.80
N ARG A 53 -15.39 -10.55 -1.49
CA ARG A 53 -15.10 -9.29 -0.78
C ARG A 53 -13.61 -9.09 -0.53
N LYS A 54 -12.77 -10.10 -0.80
CA LYS A 54 -11.31 -10.02 -0.69
C LYS A 54 -10.75 -9.60 -2.04
N SER A 55 -10.40 -8.33 -2.14
CA SER A 55 -9.78 -7.70 -3.29
C SER A 55 -8.59 -6.87 -2.83
N PHE A 56 -7.81 -6.34 -3.77
CA PHE A 56 -6.73 -5.43 -3.41
C PHE A 56 -7.27 -4.17 -2.68
N HIS A 57 -8.53 -3.80 -2.91
CA HIS A 57 -9.18 -2.70 -2.19
C HIS A 57 -9.43 -3.03 -0.71
N SER A 58 -9.55 -4.30 -0.33
CA SER A 58 -9.78 -4.72 1.06
C SER A 58 -8.62 -4.37 1.99
N PHE A 59 -7.40 -4.17 1.46
CA PHE A 59 -6.29 -3.64 2.25
C PHE A 59 -6.57 -2.22 2.75
N ARG A 60 -7.19 -1.37 1.92
CA ARG A 60 -7.58 -0.02 2.30
C ARG A 60 -8.65 -0.06 3.40
N SER A 61 -9.62 -0.97 3.30
CA SER A 61 -10.61 -1.19 4.36
C SER A 61 -9.96 -1.62 5.69
N ASN A 62 -8.95 -2.51 5.67
CA ASN A 62 -8.22 -2.89 6.88
C ASN A 62 -7.46 -1.69 7.50
N VAL A 63 -6.86 -0.84 6.66
CA VAL A 63 -6.20 0.41 7.09
C VAL A 63 -7.20 1.45 7.59
N ILE A 64 -8.49 1.33 7.29
CA ILE A 64 -9.57 2.16 7.87
C ILE A 64 -10.05 1.58 9.21
N THR A 65 -10.32 0.27 9.23
CA THR A 65 -10.91 -0.41 10.40
C THR A 65 -9.93 -0.51 11.57
N ALA A 66 -8.64 -0.78 11.34
CA ALA A 66 -7.67 -0.96 12.42
C ALA A 66 -7.43 0.33 13.24
N PRO A 67 -7.23 1.51 12.62
CA PRO A 67 -7.21 2.79 13.35
C PRO A 67 -8.50 3.09 14.11
N ALA A 68 -9.67 2.85 13.50
CA ALA A 68 -10.96 3.10 14.13
C ALA A 68 -11.16 2.25 15.39
N ASN A 69 -10.76 0.97 15.34
CA ASN A 69 -10.78 0.07 16.49
C ASN A 69 -9.78 0.47 17.58
N ASN A 70 -8.73 1.24 17.23
CA ASN A 70 -7.70 1.74 18.15
C ASN A 70 -7.96 3.19 18.63
N GLY A 71 -9.20 3.66 18.50
CA GLY A 71 -9.65 4.96 18.99
C GLY A 71 -9.34 6.15 18.09
N ALA A 72 -8.94 5.93 16.82
CA ALA A 72 -8.82 7.01 15.86
C ALA A 72 -10.21 7.53 15.47
N ASN A 73 -10.37 8.85 15.39
CA ASN A 73 -11.63 9.42 14.95
C ASN A 73 -11.80 9.28 13.42
N THR A 74 -13.06 9.37 12.96
CA THR A 74 -13.42 9.21 11.56
C THR A 74 -12.67 10.18 10.62
N ALA A 75 -12.36 11.39 11.09
CA ALA A 75 -11.61 12.40 10.35
C ALA A 75 -10.16 11.97 10.06
N GLN A 76 -9.48 11.36 11.04
CA GLN A 76 -8.12 10.84 10.92
C GLN A 76 -8.05 9.67 9.93
N THR A 77 -8.99 8.75 10.04
CA THR A 77 -9.07 7.54 9.21
C THR A 77 -9.38 7.87 7.73
N PHE A 78 -10.28 8.82 7.48
CA PHE A 78 -10.60 9.26 6.12
C PHE A 78 -9.48 10.08 5.48
N LYS A 79 -8.76 10.90 6.23
CA LYS A 79 -7.60 11.63 5.69
C LYS A 79 -6.43 10.69 5.37
N GLN A 80 -6.18 9.67 6.19
CA GLN A 80 -5.10 8.69 5.94
C GLN A 80 -5.35 7.85 4.67
N THR A 81 -6.61 7.54 4.38
CA THR A 81 -6.96 6.70 3.24
C THR A 81 -7.43 7.48 2.03
N GLU A 82 -7.56 8.82 2.12
CA GLU A 82 -8.20 9.67 1.12
C GLU A 82 -9.59 9.15 0.70
N HIS A 83 -10.41 8.71 1.66
CA HIS A 83 -11.77 8.25 1.41
C HIS A 83 -12.72 9.45 1.24
N LYS A 84 -13.48 9.45 0.13
CA LYS A 84 -14.49 10.46 -0.19
C LYS A 84 -15.85 9.81 -0.07
N ASP A 85 -16.41 9.71 1.13
CA ASP A 85 -17.81 9.33 1.26
C ASP A 85 -18.64 10.53 1.73
N ARG A 86 -19.61 10.86 0.88
CA ARG A 86 -20.71 11.82 0.98
C ARG A 86 -20.36 13.31 0.87
N ASP A 87 -21.17 13.99 0.06
CA ASP A 87 -21.07 15.40 -0.33
C ASP A 87 -20.99 16.40 0.84
N ASP A 88 -21.28 15.96 2.07
CA ASP A 88 -21.33 16.81 3.26
C ASP A 88 -20.05 16.75 4.14
N ALA A 89 -19.22 15.70 3.99
CA ALA A 89 -18.01 15.50 4.82
C ALA A 89 -16.81 16.33 4.31
N ASN A 90 -16.84 16.73 3.05
CA ASN A 90 -15.73 17.39 2.37
C ASN A 90 -15.46 18.80 2.92
N THR A 91 -16.54 19.52 3.29
CA THR A 91 -16.47 20.94 3.68
C THR A 91 -15.81 21.15 5.05
N ARG A 92 -15.89 20.17 5.97
CA ARG A 92 -15.33 20.30 7.33
C ARG A 92 -13.96 19.64 7.49
N LEU A 93 -13.66 18.59 6.71
CA LEU A 93 -12.37 17.88 6.78
C LEU A 93 -11.25 18.56 5.99
N GLY A 94 -11.58 19.36 4.95
CA GLY A 94 -10.60 20.16 4.20
C GLY A 94 -9.87 21.22 5.03
N TYR A 95 -10.44 21.65 6.17
CA TYR A 95 -9.81 22.61 7.09
C TYR A 95 -8.82 21.97 8.07
N VAL A 96 -8.84 20.64 8.21
CA VAL A 96 -7.91 19.93 9.07
C VAL A 96 -6.57 19.86 8.34
N ARG A 97 -5.76 20.92 8.40
CA ARG A 97 -4.48 21.02 7.69
C ARG A 97 -3.39 20.17 8.36
N ASN A 98 -3.33 20.18 9.68
CA ASN A 98 -2.46 19.34 10.50
C ASN A 98 -3.32 18.47 11.43
N LEU A 99 -3.15 17.15 11.32
CA LEU A 99 -3.47 16.24 12.40
C LEU A 99 -2.13 15.91 13.08
N PRO A 100 -1.80 16.53 14.23
CA PRO A 100 -0.88 15.89 15.14
C PRO A 100 -1.43 14.48 15.41
N ASP A 101 -0.54 13.50 15.58
CA ASP A 101 -0.85 12.11 15.95
C ASP A 101 -1.24 11.10 14.87
N LEU A 102 -1.22 11.43 13.57
CA LEU A 102 -1.34 10.38 12.53
C LEU A 102 -0.25 9.30 12.67
N LYS A 103 0.98 9.72 13.01
CA LYS A 103 2.09 8.79 13.28
C LYS A 103 1.78 7.90 14.49
N ALA A 104 1.22 8.44 15.57
CA ALA A 104 0.87 7.68 16.76
C ALA A 104 -0.28 6.69 16.53
N ILE A 105 -1.21 7.02 15.62
CA ILE A 105 -2.29 6.11 15.18
C ILE A 105 -1.73 4.99 14.30
N VAL A 106 -0.88 5.31 13.34
CA VAL A 106 -0.24 4.31 12.46
C VAL A 106 0.62 3.34 13.27
N ILE A 107 1.34 3.82 14.30
CA ILE A 107 2.16 2.98 15.18
C ILE A 107 1.30 2.00 15.99
N ARG A 108 0.06 2.35 16.33
CA ARG A 108 -0.88 1.48 17.06
C ARG A 108 -1.47 0.34 16.21
N ILE A 109 -1.28 0.36 14.90
CA ILE A 109 -1.79 -0.72 14.04
C ILE A 109 -0.93 -1.97 14.23
N GLU A 110 -1.47 -2.93 14.97
CA GLU A 110 -0.89 -4.27 15.08
C GLU A 110 -1.37 -5.15 13.92
N TRP A 111 -0.41 -5.75 13.23
CA TRP A 111 -0.70 -6.71 12.18
C TRP A 111 -0.40 -8.11 12.70
N PRO A 112 -1.27 -9.11 12.46
CA PRO A 112 -1.04 -10.50 12.86
C PRO A 112 -0.05 -11.20 11.91
N ILE A 113 1.04 -10.51 11.56
CA ILE A 113 2.08 -11.00 10.66
C ILE A 113 3.46 -10.63 11.22
N HIS A 114 4.39 -11.58 11.17
CA HIS A 114 5.78 -11.33 11.51
C HIS A 114 6.44 -10.55 10.38
N LEU A 115 6.58 -9.23 10.56
CA LEU A 115 7.17 -8.34 9.56
C LEU A 115 8.60 -8.73 9.18
N ASP A 116 9.36 -9.33 10.10
CA ASP A 116 10.75 -9.73 9.84
C ASP A 116 10.84 -10.89 8.84
N ALA A 117 9.85 -11.78 8.81
CA ALA A 117 9.75 -12.83 7.79
C ALA A 117 9.42 -12.28 6.37
N LEU A 118 9.04 -11.00 6.29
CA LEU A 118 8.74 -10.29 5.04
C LEU A 118 9.87 -9.34 4.62
N ALA A 119 11.00 -9.36 5.32
CA ALA A 119 12.13 -8.52 4.99
C ALA A 119 12.65 -8.82 3.58
N TYR A 120 12.89 -7.76 2.81
CA TYR A 120 13.44 -7.86 1.48
C TYR A 120 14.90 -8.33 1.53
N ASP A 121 15.20 -9.37 0.77
CA ASP A 121 16.47 -10.10 0.74
C ASP A 121 17.30 -9.86 -0.54
N GLY A 122 16.81 -9.03 -1.47
CA GLY A 122 17.44 -8.81 -2.77
C GLY A 122 16.92 -9.70 -3.90
N ARG A 123 15.86 -10.49 -3.67
CA ARG A 123 15.30 -11.43 -4.67
C ARG A 123 14.91 -10.82 -6.02
N PHE A 124 14.83 -9.49 -6.15
CA PHE A 124 14.52 -8.83 -7.43
C PHE A 124 15.74 -8.26 -8.16
N ALA A 125 16.93 -8.23 -7.57
CA ALA A 125 18.12 -7.62 -8.18
C ALA A 125 18.39 -8.17 -9.60
N HIS A 126 18.40 -9.49 -9.76
CA HIS A 126 18.59 -10.13 -11.08
C HIS A 126 17.47 -9.80 -12.07
N PHE A 127 16.22 -9.76 -11.60
CA PHE A 127 15.08 -9.40 -12.43
C PHE A 127 15.16 -7.94 -12.91
N LEU A 128 15.63 -7.02 -12.08
CA LEU A 128 15.76 -5.59 -12.42
C LEU A 128 16.81 -5.35 -13.51
N VAL A 129 17.88 -6.14 -13.53
CA VAL A 129 18.88 -6.10 -14.61
C VAL A 129 18.31 -6.67 -15.91
N SER A 130 17.46 -7.70 -15.85
CA SER A 130 16.91 -8.34 -17.06
C SER A 130 15.84 -7.54 -17.81
N ILE A 131 15.37 -6.43 -17.25
CA ILE A 131 14.28 -5.61 -17.80
C ILE A 131 14.74 -4.21 -18.26
N GLY A 132 16.03 -3.89 -18.09
CA GLY A 132 16.68 -2.72 -18.68
C GLY A 132 17.21 -3.05 -20.05
#